data_AF-A0A486XVK2-F1
#
_entry.id   AF-A0A486XVK2-F1
#
_cell.length_a   1.000
_cell.length_b   1.000
_cell.length_c   1.000
_cell.angle_alpha   90.00
_cell.angle_beta   90.00
_cell.angle_gamma   90.00
#
_symmetry.space_group_name_H-M   'P 1'
#
loop_
_entity.id
_entity.type
_entity.pdbx_description
1 polymer ?
#
loop_
_entity_poly.entity_id
_entity_poly.type
_entity_poly.pdbx_seq_one_letter_code
_entity_poly.pdbx_strand_id
1 'polypeptide(L)'
;MTFAVLVAIGLLSLCIVCSVAYFWLSRQQRNCQHKLQQLEQQLDYQAQQLQQSRHELEELRAGVIGVGQRVLQMDNRQLQLAEHVQALNDKQQALELTDPDAKIYSRAMKMVQLGAGLDEIMQECELPRAEAELLFNLHQTKT
;
A
#
# COMPACT_ATOMS: atom_id res chain seq x y z
N MET A 1 -8.92 -72.09 -69.76
CA MET A 1 -7.78 -71.35 -69.16
C MET A 1 -8.02 -69.84 -69.10
N THR A 2 -8.62 -69.21 -70.12
CA THR A 2 -8.89 -67.76 -70.16
C THR A 2 -9.86 -67.25 -69.07
N PHE A 3 -10.94 -67.97 -68.77
CA PHE A 3 -11.91 -67.58 -67.74
C PHE A 3 -11.29 -67.49 -66.33
N ALA A 4 -10.44 -68.46 -65.97
CA ALA A 4 -9.74 -68.47 -64.68
C ALA A 4 -8.78 -67.27 -64.52
N VAL A 5 -8.16 -66.82 -65.61
CA VAL A 5 -7.26 -65.66 -65.61
C VAL A 5 -8.04 -64.36 -65.38
N LEU A 6 -9.21 -64.19 -65.99
CA LEU A 6 -10.04 -62.98 -65.79
C LEU A 6 -10.55 -62.85 -64.34
N VAL A 7 -10.96 -63.96 -63.71
CA VAL A 7 -11.39 -63.97 -62.30
C VAL A 7 -10.24 -63.58 -61.39
N ALA A 8 -9.03 -64.11 -61.63
CA ALA A 8 -7.85 -63.79 -60.84
C ALA A 8 -7.48 -62.28 -60.93
N ILE A 9 -7.55 -61.70 -62.12
CA ILE A 9 -7.29 -60.26 -62.32
C ILE A 9 -8.33 -59.39 -61.60
N GLY A 10 -9.61 -59.78 -61.63
CA GLY A 10 -10.69 -59.07 -60.93
C GLY A 10 -10.52 -59.09 -59.40
N LEU A 11 -10.09 -60.21 -58.85
CA LEU A 11 -9.80 -60.32 -57.41
C LEU A 11 -8.58 -59.46 -57.02
N LEU A 12 -7.51 -59.49 -57.83
CA LEU A 12 -6.32 -58.68 -57.59
C LEU A 12 -6.63 -57.18 -57.65
N SER A 13 -7.42 -56.72 -58.63
CA SER A 13 -7.79 -55.31 -58.72
C SER A 13 -8.65 -54.87 -57.53
N LEU A 14 -9.59 -55.71 -57.09
CA LEU A 14 -10.42 -55.45 -55.91
C LEU A 14 -9.58 -55.37 -54.62
N CYS A 15 -8.63 -56.30 -54.44
CA CYS A 15 -7.71 -56.26 -53.29
C CYS A 15 -6.85 -54.99 -53.26
N ILE A 16 -6.38 -54.53 -54.43
CA ILE A 16 -5.60 -53.29 -54.54
C ILE A 16 -6.47 -52.07 -54.18
N VAL A 17 -7.69 -51.98 -54.71
CA VAL A 17 -8.62 -50.88 -54.41
C VAL A 17 -8.96 -50.84 -52.91
N CYS A 18 -9.26 -51.99 -52.30
CA CYS A 18 -9.52 -52.05 -50.85
C CYS A 18 -8.31 -51.64 -50.01
N SER A 19 -7.10 -52.04 -50.42
CA SER A 19 -5.86 -51.68 -49.72
C SER A 19 -5.55 -50.19 -49.83
N VAL A 20 -5.75 -49.58 -51.00
CA VAL A 20 -5.59 -48.13 -51.20
C VAL A 20 -6.64 -47.36 -50.40
N ALA A 21 -7.91 -47.79 -50.40
CA ALA A 21 -8.96 -47.17 -49.61
C ALA A 21 -8.65 -47.25 -48.10
N TYR A 22 -8.23 -48.42 -47.60
CA TYR A 22 -7.83 -48.59 -46.21
C TYR A 22 -6.62 -47.72 -45.83
N PHE A 23 -5.62 -47.63 -46.72
CA PHE A 23 -4.48 -46.74 -46.52
C PHE A 23 -4.89 -45.26 -46.50
N TRP A 24 -5.86 -44.85 -47.33
CA TRP A 24 -6.38 -43.49 -47.35
C TRP A 24 -7.18 -43.16 -46.08
N LEU A 25 -8.10 -44.03 -45.67
CA LEU A 25 -8.88 -43.87 -44.43
C LEU A 25 -7.98 -43.83 -43.20
N SER A 26 -6.99 -44.73 -43.12
CA SER A 26 -6.05 -44.75 -41.99
C SER A 26 -5.18 -43.50 -41.94
N ARG A 27 -4.73 -43.00 -43.09
CA ARG A 27 -3.99 -41.73 -43.19
C ARG A 27 -4.86 -40.52 -42.79
N GLN A 28 -6.14 -40.53 -43.19
CA GLN A 28 -7.10 -39.48 -42.80
C GLN A 28 -7.42 -39.51 -41.31
N GLN A 29 -7.61 -40.70 -40.73
CA GLN A 29 -7.82 -40.86 -39.29
C GLN A 29 -6.62 -40.35 -38.50
N ARG A 30 -5.39 -40.67 -38.91
CA ARG A 30 -4.16 -40.17 -38.26
C ARG A 30 -4.11 -38.64 -38.28
N ASN A 31 -4.40 -38.02 -39.42
CA ASN A 31 -4.41 -36.55 -39.53
C ASN A 31 -5.49 -35.91 -38.62
N CYS A 32 -6.65 -36.54 -38.48
CA CYS A 32 -7.71 -36.07 -37.59
C CYS A 32 -7.30 -36.20 -36.11
N GLN A 33 -6.71 -37.34 -35.73
CA GLN A 33 -6.19 -37.56 -34.38
C GLN A 33 -5.11 -36.53 -34.00
N HIS A 34 -4.20 -36.21 -34.92
CA HIS A 34 -3.21 -35.16 -34.67
C HIS A 34 -3.84 -33.79 -34.43
N LYS A 35 -4.86 -33.42 -35.20
CA LYS A 35 -5.59 -32.16 -34.99
C LYS A 35 -6.30 -32.13 -33.64
N LEU A 36 -6.93 -33.24 -33.26
CA LEU A 36 -7.60 -33.36 -31.95
C LEU A 36 -6.58 -33.22 -30.81
N GLN A 37 -5.44 -33.91 -30.90
CA GLN A 37 -4.37 -33.79 -29.90
C GLN A 37 -3.83 -32.36 -29.79
N GLN A 38 -3.65 -31.67 -30.92
CA GLN A 38 -3.22 -30.27 -30.90
C GLN A 38 -4.27 -29.36 -30.25
N LEU A 39 -5.55 -29.58 -30.54
CA LEU A 39 -6.63 -28.81 -29.94
C LEU A 39 -6.72 -29.06 -28.43
N GLU A 40 -6.58 -30.32 -28.01
CA GLU A 40 -6.57 -30.73 -26.61
C GLU A 40 -5.39 -30.09 -25.85
N GLN A 41 -4.18 -30.12 -26.44
CA GLN A 41 -3.02 -29.42 -25.88
C GLN A 41 -3.23 -27.90 -25.77
N GLN A 42 -3.89 -27.29 -26.75
CA GLN A 42 -4.21 -25.87 -26.70
C GLN A 42 -5.22 -25.55 -25.60
N LEU A 43 -6.24 -26.40 -25.41
CA LEU A 43 -7.21 -26.24 -24.33
C LEU A 43 -6.56 -26.41 -22.97
N ASP A 44 -5.70 -27.42 -22.79
CA ASP A 44 -4.96 -27.63 -21.55
C ASP A 44 -4.04 -26.44 -21.23
N TYR A 45 -3.35 -25.93 -22.24
CA TYR A 45 -2.50 -24.76 -22.09
C TYR A 45 -3.29 -23.50 -21.69
N GLN A 46 -4.44 -23.27 -22.34
CA GLN A 46 -5.32 -22.15 -21.97
C GLN A 46 -5.92 -22.32 -20.57
N ALA A 47 -6.29 -23.53 -20.19
CA ALA A 47 -6.80 -23.83 -18.85
C ALA A 47 -5.72 -23.56 -17.78
N GLN A 48 -4.47 -23.94 -18.04
CA GLN A 48 -3.34 -23.63 -17.16
C GLN A 48 -3.10 -22.12 -17.04
N GLN A 49 -3.10 -21.38 -18.16
CA GLN A 49 -2.98 -19.92 -18.13
C GLN A 49 -4.10 -19.26 -17.33
N LEU A 50 -5.34 -19.72 -17.51
CA LEU A 50 -6.49 -19.18 -16.79
C LEU A 50 -6.38 -19.48 -15.30
N GLN A 51 -5.91 -20.67 -14.91
CA GLN A 51 -5.65 -21.01 -13.52
C GLN A 51 -4.55 -20.14 -12.92
N GLN A 52 -3.46 -19.90 -13.65
CA GLN A 52 -2.38 -19.03 -13.20
C GLN A 52 -2.89 -17.59 -12.99
N SER A 53 -3.60 -17.03 -13.96
CA SER A 53 -4.18 -15.69 -13.85
C SER A 53 -5.17 -15.58 -12.68
N ARG A 54 -5.94 -16.64 -12.40
CA ARG A 54 -6.81 -16.68 -11.22
C ARG A 54 -6.02 -16.66 -9.92
N HIS A 55 -4.92 -17.40 -9.82
CA HIS A 55 -4.06 -17.34 -8.65
C HIS A 55 -3.45 -15.95 -8.46
N GLU A 56 -2.95 -15.32 -9.52
CA GLU A 56 -2.43 -13.95 -9.46
C GLU A 56 -3.52 -12.96 -8.99
N LEU A 57 -4.76 -13.10 -9.47
CA LEU A 57 -5.89 -12.29 -9.01
C LEU A 57 -6.25 -12.52 -7.54
N GLU A 58 -6.16 -13.76 -7.05
CA GLU A 58 -6.38 -14.07 -5.64
C GLU A 58 -5.32 -13.43 -4.73
N GLU A 59 -4.05 -13.50 -5.13
CA GLU A 59 -2.95 -12.83 -4.43
C GLU A 59 -3.12 -11.31 -4.42
N LEU A 60 -3.45 -10.72 -5.58
CA LEU A 60 -3.74 -9.29 -5.69
C LEU A 60 -4.92 -8.89 -4.80
N ARG A 61 -6.00 -9.68 -4.78
CA ARG A 61 -7.17 -9.42 -3.94
C ARG A 61 -6.81 -9.42 -2.45
N ALA A 62 -6.01 -10.40 -2.00
CA ALA A 62 -5.51 -10.43 -0.64
C ALA A 62 -4.63 -9.21 -0.33
N GLY A 63 -3.75 -8.82 -1.26
CA GLY A 63 -2.93 -7.62 -1.17
C GLY A 63 -3.75 -6.33 -1.03
N VAL A 64 -4.77 -6.15 -1.87
CA VAL A 64 -5.66 -4.97 -1.84
C VAL A 64 -6.43 -4.88 -0.52
N ILE A 65 -6.94 -6.01 -0.01
CA ILE A 65 -7.61 -6.04 1.31
C ILE A 65 -6.63 -5.61 2.41
N GLY A 66 -5.41 -6.14 2.40
CA GLY A 66 -4.37 -5.76 3.37
C GLY A 66 -4.01 -4.27 3.31
N VAL A 67 -3.90 -3.71 2.11
CA VAL A 67 -3.68 -2.25 1.93
C VAL A 67 -4.87 -1.46 2.47
N GLY A 68 -6.11 -1.85 2.16
CA GLY A 68 -7.31 -1.18 2.66
C GLY A 68 -7.37 -1.13 4.19
N GLN A 69 -7.06 -2.25 4.85
CA GLN A 69 -6.99 -2.30 6.32
C GLN A 69 -5.91 -1.36 6.89
N ARG A 70 -4.74 -1.28 6.25
CA ARG A 70 -3.68 -0.34 6.68
C ARG A 70 -4.10 1.11 6.49
N VAL A 71 -4.77 1.44 5.39
CA VAL A 71 -5.30 2.80 5.15
C VAL A 71 -6.31 3.17 6.25
N LEU A 72 -7.25 2.29 6.57
CA LEU A 72 -8.21 2.53 7.66
C LEU A 72 -7.51 2.70 9.02
N GLN A 73 -6.46 1.91 9.29
CA GLN A 73 -5.68 2.07 10.52
C GLN A 73 -4.93 3.40 10.56
N MET A 74 -4.39 3.86 9.43
CA MET A 74 -3.72 5.16 9.32
C MET A 74 -4.71 6.31 9.52
N ASP A 75 -5.89 6.22 8.94
CA ASP A 75 -6.96 7.22 9.10
C ASP A 75 -7.39 7.35 10.56
N ASN A 76 -7.62 6.22 11.25
CA ASN A 76 -7.92 6.22 12.68
C ASN A 76 -6.80 6.83 13.52
N ARG A 77 -5.53 6.51 13.22
CA ARG A 77 -4.38 7.12 13.92
C ARG A 77 -4.32 8.62 13.66
N GLN A 78 -4.61 9.06 12.46
CA GLN A 78 -4.62 10.48 12.11
C GLN A 78 -5.70 11.23 12.90
N LEU A 79 -6.91 10.66 13.04
CA LEU A 79 -7.97 11.22 13.87
C LEU A 79 -7.55 11.29 15.35
N GLN A 80 -6.97 10.22 15.89
CA GLN A 80 -6.47 10.20 17.27
C GLN A 80 -5.36 11.23 17.51
N LEU A 81 -4.44 11.37 16.57
CA LEU A 81 -3.38 12.38 16.62
C LEU A 81 -3.96 13.78 16.57
N ALA A 82 -4.93 14.04 15.71
CA ALA A 82 -5.61 15.33 15.63
C ALA A 82 -6.30 15.70 16.96
N GLU A 83 -7.00 14.75 17.57
CA GLU A 83 -7.61 14.92 18.89
C GLU A 83 -6.56 15.21 19.98
N HIS A 84 -5.45 14.46 19.99
CA HIS A 84 -4.35 14.69 20.93
C HIS A 84 -3.72 16.07 20.78
N VAL A 85 -3.49 16.51 19.54
CA VAL A 85 -2.95 17.85 19.26
C VAL A 85 -3.91 18.93 19.74
N GLN A 86 -5.20 18.77 19.50
CA GLN A 86 -6.20 19.73 19.98
C GLN A 86 -6.23 19.78 21.51
N ALA A 87 -6.23 18.64 22.19
CA ALA A 87 -6.19 18.58 23.65
C ALA A 87 -4.91 19.19 24.24
N LEU A 88 -3.75 19.03 23.57
CA LEU A 88 -2.50 19.67 23.96
C LEU A 88 -2.56 21.19 23.77
N ASN A 89 -3.14 21.65 22.66
CA ASN A 89 -3.31 23.08 22.38
C ASN A 89 -4.22 23.74 23.44
N ASP A 90 -5.32 23.09 23.81
CA ASP A 90 -6.23 23.59 24.85
C ASP A 90 -5.52 23.69 26.21
N LYS A 91 -4.72 22.67 26.57
CA LYS A 91 -3.90 22.70 27.79
C LYS A 91 -2.85 23.80 27.74
N GLN A 92 -2.21 24.01 26.60
CA GLN A 92 -1.21 25.05 26.44
C GLN A 92 -1.84 26.44 26.58
N GLN A 93 -3.01 26.65 25.97
CA GLN A 93 -3.77 27.89 26.12
C GLN A 93 -4.19 28.13 27.57
N ALA A 94 -4.63 27.08 28.27
CA ALA A 94 -4.95 27.18 29.70
C ALA A 94 -3.71 27.54 30.54
N LEU A 95 -2.53 27.00 30.23
CA LEU A 95 -1.28 27.34 30.91
C LEU A 95 -0.85 28.78 30.64
N GLU A 96 -0.95 29.26 29.39
CA GLU A 96 -0.68 30.66 29.05
C GLU A 96 -1.60 31.64 29.82
N LEU A 97 -2.84 31.24 30.08
CA LEU A 97 -3.80 32.03 30.88
C LEU A 97 -3.55 31.96 32.39
N THR A 98 -2.87 30.91 32.88
CA THR A 98 -2.71 30.66 34.32
C THR A 98 -1.55 31.45 34.92
N ASP A 99 -0.59 31.92 34.12
CA ASP A 99 0.59 32.62 34.65
C ASP A 99 0.88 33.98 33.97
N PRO A 100 -0.05 34.94 34.03
CA PRO A 100 0.20 36.31 33.59
C PRO A 100 1.34 36.96 34.38
N ASP A 101 1.48 36.60 35.66
CA ASP A 101 2.50 37.16 36.56
C ASP A 101 3.91 36.72 36.16
N ALA A 102 4.13 35.46 35.73
CA ALA A 102 5.43 35.05 35.19
C ALA A 102 5.86 35.84 33.95
N LYS A 103 4.92 36.35 33.15
CA LYS A 103 5.24 37.24 32.03
C LYS A 103 5.73 38.61 32.51
N ILE A 104 5.15 39.12 33.60
CA ILE A 104 5.60 40.35 34.24
C ILE A 104 7.00 40.16 34.85
N TYR A 105 7.22 39.08 35.60
CA TYR A 105 8.53 38.79 36.19
C TYR A 105 9.63 38.55 35.14
N SER A 106 9.33 37.83 34.05
CA SER A 106 10.29 37.62 32.96
C SER A 106 10.62 38.90 32.19
N ARG A 107 9.63 39.79 31.98
CA ARG A 107 9.85 41.14 31.43
C ARG A 107 10.72 41.99 32.36
N ALA A 108 10.39 42.04 33.65
CA ALA A 108 11.14 42.78 34.67
C ALA A 108 12.60 42.30 34.75
N MET A 109 12.83 40.99 34.77
CA MET A 109 14.17 40.39 34.78
C MET A 109 15.00 40.78 33.55
N LYS A 110 14.37 40.88 32.37
CA LYS A 110 15.06 41.34 31.14
C LYS A 110 15.41 42.83 31.21
N MET A 111 14.57 43.66 31.82
CA MET A 111 14.87 45.07 32.06
C MET A 111 16.04 45.24 33.04
N VAL A 112 16.10 44.43 34.11
CA VAL A 112 17.27 44.40 35.02
C VAL A 112 18.55 44.08 34.26
N GLN A 113 18.54 43.07 33.38
CA GLN A 113 19.72 42.68 32.57
C GLN A 113 20.17 43.77 31.60
N LEU A 114 19.24 44.59 31.10
CA LEU A 114 19.53 45.74 30.24
C LEU A 114 19.98 46.98 31.04
N GLY A 115 20.03 46.89 32.37
CA GLY A 115 20.48 47.97 33.25
C GLY A 115 19.40 49.00 33.57
N ALA A 116 18.12 48.68 33.38
CA ALA A 116 17.02 49.55 33.84
C ALA A 116 17.11 49.75 35.36
N GLY A 117 16.67 50.92 35.85
CA GLY A 117 16.71 51.25 37.28
C GLY A 117 15.59 50.59 38.09
N LEU A 118 15.75 50.53 39.43
CA LEU A 118 14.74 49.95 40.33
C LEU A 118 13.36 50.61 40.19
N ASP A 119 13.32 51.94 40.20
CA ASP A 119 12.08 52.72 40.09
C ASP A 119 11.41 52.55 38.72
N GLU A 120 12.21 52.41 37.67
CA GLU A 120 11.73 52.20 36.29
C GLU A 120 11.03 50.83 36.15
N ILE A 121 11.57 49.78 36.77
CA ILE A 121 10.96 48.45 36.75
C ILE A 121 9.70 48.40 37.60
N MET A 122 9.69 49.06 38.76
CA MET A 122 8.50 49.17 39.60
C MET A 122 7.35 49.86 38.85
N GLN A 123 7.64 50.93 38.12
CA GLN A 123 6.63 51.68 37.38
C GLN A 123 6.14 50.94 36.14
N GLU A 124 7.05 50.31 35.39
CA GLU A 124 6.75 49.75 34.07
C GLU A 124 6.24 48.30 34.10
N CYS A 125 6.58 47.56 35.16
CA CYS A 125 6.10 46.20 35.42
C CYS A 125 5.08 46.16 36.57
N GLU A 126 4.72 47.30 37.16
CA GLU A 126 3.77 47.43 38.29
C GLU A 126 4.12 46.55 39.51
N LEU A 127 5.42 46.27 39.70
CA LEU A 127 5.90 45.41 40.78
C LEU A 127 6.09 46.21 42.09
N PRO A 128 5.68 45.65 43.24
CA PRO A 128 5.99 46.23 44.53
C PRO A 128 7.50 46.24 44.78
N ARG A 129 7.97 47.23 45.54
CA ARG A 129 9.40 47.48 45.79
C ARG A 129 10.17 46.24 46.24
N ALA A 130 9.59 45.46 47.15
CA ALA A 130 10.23 44.25 47.68
C ALA A 130 10.48 43.18 46.62
N GLU A 131 9.57 43.03 45.64
CA GLU A 131 9.74 42.08 44.53
C GLU A 131 10.75 42.58 43.50
N ALA A 132 10.74 43.88 43.20
CA ALA A 132 11.74 44.48 42.32
C ALA A 132 13.15 44.37 42.93
N GLU A 133 13.32 44.69 44.21
CA GLU A 133 14.61 44.56 44.92
C GLU A 133 15.11 43.11 44.94
N LEU A 134 14.21 42.14 45.13
CA LEU A 134 14.54 40.71 45.05
C LEU A 134 15.12 40.34 43.68
N LEU A 135 14.49 40.77 42.58
CA LEU A 135 14.95 40.50 41.21
C LEU A 135 16.36 41.07 40.93
N PHE A 136 16.65 42.28 41.43
CA PHE A 136 17.98 42.89 41.33
C PHE A 136 19.05 42.10 42.08
N ASN A 137 18.74 41.64 43.29
CA ASN A 137 19.67 40.86 44.10
C ASN A 137 19.93 39.48 43.47
N LEU A 138 18.89 38.85 42.91
CA LEU A 138 19.00 37.61 42.16
C LEU A 138 19.89 37.74 40.92
N HIS A 139 19.84 38.86 40.20
CA HIS A 139 20.74 39.12 39.08
C HIS A 139 22.20 39.24 39.52
N GLN A 140 22.46 40.05 40.55
CA GLN A 140 23.79 40.29 41.09
C GLN A 140 24.46 39.04 41.67
N THR A 141 23.66 38.03 42.05
CA THR A 141 24.19 36.75 42.55
C THR A 141 24.56 35.78 41.41
N LYS A 142 24.04 36.02 40.19
CA LYS A 142 24.30 35.21 38.99
C LYS A 142 25.45 35.73 38.11
N THR A 143 25.87 36.97 38.32
CA THR A 143 27.05 37.62 37.71
C THR A 143 28.21 37.67 38.69
#